data_AF-A0A8D0HK61-F1
#
_entry.id   AF-A0A8D0HK61-F1
#
_cell.length_a   1.000
_cell.length_b   1.000
_cell.length_c   1.000
_cell.angle_alpha   90.00
_cell.angle_beta   90.00
_cell.angle_gamma   90.00
#
_symmetry.space_group_name_H-M   'P 1'
#
loop_
_entity.id
_entity.type
_entity.pdbx_description
1 polymer ?
#
loop_
_entity_poly.entity_id
_entity_poly.type
_entity_poly.pdbx_seq_one_letter_code
_entity_poly.pdbx_strand_id
1 'polypeptide(L)'
;MEGRVGATAAAGMGPTSPGAAMGELLADECYVEFLREDFDVKTYTSQSIHQAVIAEQLAKLAQGISQLDKELHLQVVARHEDLLAQATGIESLEGVLQMMQTRIGALQSTVDRIRSKIVDPYNKIVSRTAQLAKLQAACDLLRRIIRILYLSKRLQGQLQGGSREITKAAQSLNELGESAWLFGICINNF
;
A
#
# COMPACT_ATOMS: atom_id res chain seq x y z
N MET A 1 10.94 -72.90 -31.49
CA MET A 1 12.18 -72.42 -30.84
C MET A 1 11.82 -71.06 -30.25
N GLU A 2 11.42 -71.07 -28.98
CA GLU A 2 12.24 -70.60 -27.85
C GLU A 2 12.22 -69.07 -27.78
N GLY A 3 11.92 -68.41 -26.66
CA GLY A 3 11.81 -68.88 -25.29
C GLY A 3 11.17 -67.81 -24.42
N ARG A 4 10.59 -68.31 -23.34
CA ARG A 4 9.95 -67.63 -22.22
C ARG A 4 11.04 -67.11 -21.29
N VAL A 5 11.06 -65.81 -20.99
CA VAL A 5 11.77 -65.29 -19.80
C VAL A 5 10.81 -64.40 -19.04
N GLY A 6 10.37 -64.92 -17.89
CA GLY A 6 9.57 -64.18 -16.93
C GLY A 6 10.45 -63.18 -16.18
N ALA A 7 10.02 -61.93 -16.15
CA ALA A 7 10.54 -60.93 -15.22
C ALA A 7 9.53 -60.80 -14.09
N THR A 8 9.85 -61.41 -12.95
CA THR A 8 9.18 -61.15 -11.66
C THR A 8 9.53 -59.74 -11.24
N ALA A 9 8.59 -58.81 -11.40
CA ALA A 9 8.68 -57.48 -10.82
C ALA A 9 8.55 -57.62 -9.30
N ALA A 10 9.69 -57.59 -8.61
CA ALA A 10 9.75 -57.38 -7.18
C ALA A 10 9.15 -56.00 -6.90
N ALA A 11 7.95 -55.97 -6.34
CA ALA A 11 7.33 -54.77 -5.80
C ALA A 11 8.21 -54.28 -4.64
N GLY A 12 9.08 -53.32 -4.93
CA GLY A 12 9.79 -52.55 -3.94
C GLY A 12 8.79 -51.79 -3.09
N MET A 13 8.69 -52.19 -1.82
CA MET A 13 8.02 -51.45 -0.76
C MET A 13 8.63 -50.05 -0.70
N GLY A 14 7.94 -49.05 -1.25
CA GLY A 14 8.29 -47.65 -1.07
C GLY A 14 8.26 -47.27 0.40
N PRO A 15 8.99 -46.23 0.83
CA PRO A 15 9.02 -45.82 2.23
C PRO A 15 7.59 -45.50 2.65
N THR A 16 7.07 -46.29 3.59
CA THR A 16 5.79 -46.04 4.25
C THR A 16 5.81 -44.63 4.81
N SER A 17 4.89 -43.78 4.33
CA SER A 17 4.75 -42.41 4.83
C SER A 17 4.64 -42.44 6.36
N PRO A 18 5.40 -41.63 7.12
CA PRO A 18 5.41 -41.68 8.59
C PRO A 18 4.03 -41.40 9.22
N GLY A 19 3.12 -40.75 8.48
CA GLY A 19 1.72 -40.59 8.92
C GLY A 19 0.87 -41.87 8.80
N ALA A 20 1.22 -42.79 7.91
CA ALA A 20 0.52 -44.05 7.73
C ALA A 20 0.87 -45.07 8.82
N ALA A 21 2.14 -45.16 9.21
CA ALA A 21 2.61 -46.05 10.28
C ALA A 21 2.01 -45.70 11.66
N MET A 22 1.86 -44.40 11.95
CA MET A 22 1.19 -43.93 13.18
C MET A 22 -0.29 -44.30 13.22
N GLY A 23 -0.98 -44.20 12.08
CA GLY A 23 -2.39 -44.62 11.96
C GLY A 23 -2.57 -46.13 12.11
N GLU A 24 -1.60 -46.92 11.65
CA GLU A 24 -1.59 -48.37 11.75
C GLU A 24 -1.35 -48.85 13.21
N LEU A 25 -0.47 -48.16 13.94
CA LEU A 25 -0.27 -48.38 15.38
C LEU A 25 -1.52 -48.05 16.21
N LEU A 26 -2.20 -46.94 15.89
CA LEU A 26 -3.43 -46.52 16.58
C LEU A 26 -4.66 -47.38 16.22
N ALA A 27 -4.59 -48.14 15.13
CA ALA A 27 -5.64 -49.06 14.69
C ALA A 27 -5.48 -50.48 15.24
N ASP A 28 -4.35 -50.80 15.88
CA ASP A 28 -4.12 -52.09 16.52
C ASP A 28 -5.10 -52.28 17.69
N GLU A 29 -5.86 -53.39 17.65
CA GLU A 29 -6.90 -53.71 18.64
C GLU A 29 -6.36 -53.72 20.07
N CYS A 30 -5.05 -53.98 20.27
CA CYS A 30 -4.45 -53.96 21.61
C CYS A 30 -4.28 -52.55 22.20
N TYR A 31 -4.31 -51.50 21.37
CA TYR A 31 -4.18 -50.10 21.82
C TYR A 31 -5.52 -49.35 21.86
N VAL A 32 -6.56 -49.84 21.18
CA VAL A 32 -7.90 -49.21 21.12
C VAL A 32 -8.53 -49.06 22.51
N GLU A 33 -8.27 -50.00 23.42
CA GLU A 33 -8.80 -49.94 24.78
C GLU A 33 -8.23 -48.77 25.59
N PHE A 34 -6.97 -48.37 25.32
CA PHE A 34 -6.34 -47.20 25.94
C PHE A 34 -6.83 -45.86 25.36
N LEU A 35 -7.47 -45.88 24.19
CA LEU A 35 -7.97 -44.68 23.50
C LEU A 35 -9.41 -44.31 23.90
N ARG A 36 -10.08 -45.14 24.71
CA ARG A 36 -11.45 -44.88 25.17
C ARG A 36 -11.47 -43.80 26.25
N GLU A 37 -12.46 -42.90 26.19
CA GLU A 37 -12.62 -41.83 27.18
C GLU A 37 -12.92 -42.34 28.60
N ASP A 38 -13.44 -43.57 28.73
CA ASP A 38 -13.82 -44.24 29.97
C ASP A 38 -12.79 -45.28 30.45
N PHE A 39 -11.56 -45.25 29.94
CA PHE A 39 -10.53 -46.20 30.31
C PHE A 39 -10.23 -46.17 31.82
N ASP A 40 -10.54 -47.27 32.52
CA ASP A 40 -10.21 -47.45 33.93
C ASP A 40 -9.05 -48.43 34.10
N VAL A 41 -7.91 -47.86 34.52
CA VAL A 41 -6.68 -48.60 34.82
C VAL A 41 -6.93 -49.73 35.81
N LYS A 42 -7.81 -49.55 36.82
CA LYS A 42 -7.98 -50.54 37.90
C LYS A 42 -8.68 -51.79 37.41
N THR A 43 -9.74 -51.64 36.63
CA THR A 43 -10.47 -52.75 36.01
C THR A 43 -9.60 -53.46 34.96
N TYR A 44 -8.90 -52.71 34.11
CA TYR A 44 -7.97 -53.28 33.11
C TYR A 44 -6.82 -54.09 33.76
N THR A 45 -6.21 -53.55 34.82
CA THR A 45 -5.11 -54.23 35.53
C THR A 45 -5.61 -55.48 36.25
N SER A 46 -6.78 -55.39 36.90
CA SER A 46 -7.42 -56.54 37.56
C SER A 46 -7.73 -57.66 36.56
N GLN A 47 -8.31 -57.32 35.41
CA GLN A 47 -8.63 -58.28 34.34
C GLN A 47 -7.37 -58.92 33.74
N SER A 48 -6.32 -58.13 33.54
CA SER A 48 -5.02 -58.63 33.06
C SER A 48 -4.32 -59.55 34.07
N ILE A 49 -4.46 -59.27 35.38
CA ILE A 49 -3.98 -60.14 36.46
C ILE A 49 -4.77 -61.45 36.49
N HIS A 50 -6.10 -61.37 36.40
CA HIS A 50 -6.98 -62.54 36.38
C HIS A 50 -6.74 -63.46 35.18
N GLN A 51 -6.40 -62.90 34.02
CA GLN A 51 -6.07 -63.66 32.82
C GLN A 51 -4.60 -64.13 32.79
N ALA A 52 -3.78 -63.75 33.77
CA ALA A 52 -2.34 -64.04 33.87
C ALA A 52 -1.48 -63.56 32.68
N VAL A 53 -1.93 -62.51 31.96
CA VAL A 53 -1.29 -62.01 30.72
C VAL A 53 -0.45 -60.74 30.97
N ILE A 54 -0.26 -60.33 32.23
CA ILE A 54 0.38 -59.06 32.61
C ILE A 54 1.75 -58.84 31.95
N ALA A 55 2.60 -59.87 31.93
CA ALA A 55 3.95 -59.77 31.39
C ALA A 55 3.95 -59.54 29.87
N GLU A 56 3.02 -60.19 29.15
CA GLU A 56 2.85 -60.01 27.71
C GLU A 56 2.27 -58.63 27.38
N GLN A 57 1.29 -58.15 28.16
CA GLN A 57 0.72 -56.81 27.98
C GLN A 57 1.74 -55.70 28.27
N LEU A 58 2.57 -55.85 29.30
CA LEU A 58 3.69 -54.93 29.57
C LEU A 58 4.72 -54.93 28.44
N ALA A 59 5.06 -56.10 27.89
CA ALA A 59 5.97 -56.21 26.75
C ALA A 59 5.42 -55.53 25.49
N LYS A 60 4.13 -55.73 25.19
CA LYS A 60 3.44 -55.06 24.08
C LYS A 60 3.35 -53.54 24.28
N LEU A 61 3.09 -53.07 25.49
CA LEU A 61 3.08 -51.63 25.77
C LEU A 61 4.47 -51.00 25.62
N ALA A 62 5.51 -51.66 26.14
CA ALA A 62 6.90 -51.20 25.99
C ALA A 62 7.33 -51.16 24.52
N GLN A 63 6.90 -52.16 23.73
CA GLN A 63 7.11 -52.19 22.29
C GLN A 63 6.36 -51.04 21.58
N GLY A 64 5.09 -50.82 21.92
CA GLY A 64 4.28 -49.73 21.37
C GLY A 64 4.86 -48.36 21.68
N ILE A 65 5.33 -48.12 22.91
CA ILE A 65 6.02 -46.88 23.30
C ILE A 65 7.29 -46.69 22.48
N SER A 66 8.09 -47.74 22.30
CA SER A 66 9.32 -47.67 21.50
C SER A 66 9.04 -47.41 20.02
N GLN A 67 7.95 -47.96 19.48
CA GLN A 67 7.52 -47.69 18.11
C GLN A 67 6.98 -46.27 17.94
N LEU A 68 6.19 -45.79 18.91
CA LEU A 68 5.69 -44.42 18.95
C LEU A 68 6.83 -43.40 19.00
N ASP A 69 7.83 -43.65 19.85
CA ASP A 69 9.02 -42.79 19.97
C ASP A 69 9.80 -42.72 18.65
N LYS A 70 9.97 -43.86 17.98
CA LYS A 70 10.63 -43.94 16.68
C LYS A 70 9.85 -43.18 15.59
N GLU A 71 8.54 -43.39 15.48
CA GLU A 71 7.71 -42.70 14.49
C GLU A 71 7.60 -41.20 14.78
N LEU A 72 7.48 -40.81 16.05
CA LEU A 72 7.52 -39.41 16.47
C LEU A 72 8.83 -38.76 16.04
N HIS A 73 9.97 -39.42 16.30
CA HIS A 73 11.28 -38.91 15.89
C HIS A 73 11.39 -38.77 14.37
N LEU A 74 10.96 -39.79 13.61
CA LEU A 74 10.93 -39.73 12.15
C LEU A 74 10.05 -38.61 11.62
N GLN A 75 8.89 -38.38 12.24
CA GLN A 75 7.96 -37.34 11.81
C GLN A 75 8.47 -35.93 12.15
N VAL A 76 9.13 -35.78 13.31
CA VAL A 76 9.82 -34.54 13.71
C VAL A 76 10.97 -34.25 12.75
N VAL A 77 11.80 -35.24 12.44
CA VAL A 77 12.91 -35.13 11.48
C VAL A 77 12.40 -34.95 10.04
N ALA A 78 11.24 -35.49 9.68
CA ALA A 78 10.69 -35.25 8.34
C ALA A 78 10.23 -33.80 8.17
N ARG A 79 9.67 -33.19 9.22
CA ARG A 79 9.06 -31.84 9.15
C ARG A 79 9.98 -30.71 9.57
N HIS A 80 11.11 -30.98 10.23
CA HIS A 80 11.99 -29.91 10.74
C HIS A 80 12.65 -29.08 9.64
N GLU A 81 12.92 -29.67 8.47
CA GLU A 81 13.54 -28.97 7.34
C GLU A 81 12.52 -28.01 6.72
N ASP A 82 11.28 -28.47 6.55
CA ASP A 82 10.18 -27.66 6.05
C ASP A 82 9.86 -26.48 7.00
N LEU A 83 9.86 -26.71 8.31
CA LEU A 83 9.61 -25.66 9.30
C LEU A 83 10.73 -24.62 9.32
N LEU A 84 12.00 -25.05 9.21
CA LEU A 84 13.15 -24.15 9.10
C LEU A 84 13.15 -23.38 7.77
N ALA A 85 12.81 -24.04 6.67
CA ALA A 85 12.65 -23.39 5.36
C ALA A 85 11.51 -22.35 5.38
N GLN A 86 10.41 -22.63 6.08
CA GLN A 86 9.34 -21.66 6.29
C GLN A 86 9.79 -20.49 7.16
N ALA A 87 10.49 -20.74 8.26
CA ALA A 87 10.98 -19.69 9.16
C ALA A 87 11.98 -18.75 8.45
N THR A 88 12.94 -19.32 7.71
CA THR A 88 13.90 -18.56 6.89
C THR A 88 13.21 -17.82 5.74
N GLY A 89 12.17 -18.43 5.15
CA GLY A 89 11.31 -17.77 4.17
C GLY A 89 10.62 -16.52 4.74
N ILE A 90 10.08 -16.60 5.96
CA ILE A 90 9.45 -15.45 6.65
C ILE A 90 10.48 -14.35 6.93
N GLU A 91 11.66 -14.70 7.42
CA GLU A 91 12.74 -13.74 7.67
C GLU A 91 13.16 -13.00 6.38
N SER A 92 13.26 -13.73 5.26
CA SER A 92 13.56 -13.12 3.96
C SER A 92 12.48 -12.13 3.51
N LEU A 93 11.20 -12.46 3.73
CA LEU A 93 10.07 -11.61 3.40
C LEU A 93 10.05 -10.34 4.26
N GLU A 94 10.36 -10.47 5.55
CA GLU A 94 10.51 -9.33 6.46
C GLU A 94 11.60 -8.37 5.97
N GLY A 95 12.73 -8.89 5.50
CA GLY A 95 13.78 -8.10 4.86
C GLY A 95 13.30 -7.34 3.62
N VAL A 96 12.50 -7.97 2.76
CA VAL A 96 11.90 -7.31 1.58
C VAL A 96 10.90 -6.23 1.99
N LEU A 97 10.04 -6.50 2.98
CA LEU A 97 9.08 -5.53 3.49
C LEU A 97 9.78 -4.30 4.10
N GLN A 98 10.86 -4.51 4.85
CA GLN A 98 11.65 -3.43 5.41
C GLN A 98 12.32 -2.57 4.32
N MET A 99 12.79 -3.22 3.25
CA MET A 99 13.33 -2.51 2.08
C MET A 99 12.25 -1.70 1.37
N MET A 100 11.05 -2.25 1.19
CA MET A 100 9.92 -1.53 0.61
C MET A 100 9.54 -0.32 1.47
N GLN A 101 9.44 -0.47 2.79
CA GLN A 101 9.12 0.60 3.71
C GLN A 101 10.12 1.76 3.59
N THR A 102 11.41 1.45 3.51
CA THR A 102 12.48 2.45 3.33
C THR A 102 12.34 3.18 1.98
N ARG A 103 12.06 2.46 0.90
CA ARG A 103 11.85 3.05 -0.44
C ARG A 103 10.61 3.93 -0.49
N ILE A 104 9.52 3.51 0.16
CA ILE A 104 8.29 4.30 0.30
C ILE A 104 8.59 5.60 1.05
N GLY A 105 9.35 5.55 2.15
CA GLY A 105 9.78 6.75 2.87
C GLY A 105 10.63 7.69 2.00
N ALA A 106 11.54 7.15 1.20
CA ALA A 106 12.34 7.94 0.25
C ALA A 106 11.47 8.60 -0.84
N LEU A 107 10.46 7.88 -1.35
CA LEU A 107 9.49 8.44 -2.31
C LEU A 107 8.65 9.55 -1.68
N GLN A 108 8.14 9.35 -0.46
CA GLN A 108 7.39 10.37 0.28
C GLN A 108 8.22 11.65 0.47
N SER A 109 9.46 11.53 0.93
CA SER A 109 10.35 12.69 1.09
C SER A 109 10.63 13.42 -0.24
N THR A 110 10.72 12.67 -1.35
CA THR A 110 10.89 13.25 -2.69
C THR A 110 9.65 14.03 -3.12
N VAL A 111 8.46 13.50 -2.86
CA VAL A 111 7.19 14.18 -3.14
C VAL A 111 7.05 15.46 -2.31
N ASP A 112 7.40 15.42 -1.02
CA ASP A 112 7.39 16.61 -0.16
C ASP A 112 8.40 17.67 -0.63
N ARG A 113 9.56 17.23 -1.12
CA ARG A 113 10.53 18.12 -1.75
C ARG A 113 9.99 18.74 -3.03
N ILE A 114 9.27 17.98 -3.87
CA ILE A 114 8.62 18.50 -5.07
C ILE A 114 7.55 19.53 -4.70
N ARG A 115 6.71 19.25 -3.70
CA ARG A 115 5.70 20.20 -3.23
C ARG A 115 6.33 21.52 -2.80
N SER A 116 7.34 21.47 -1.93
CA SER A 116 8.02 22.67 -1.42
C SER A 116 8.81 23.45 -2.47
N LYS A 117 9.38 22.75 -3.47
CA LYS A 117 10.23 23.38 -4.51
C LYS A 117 9.47 23.77 -5.77
N ILE A 118 8.27 23.25 -6.00
CA ILE A 118 7.51 23.50 -7.23
C ILE A 118 6.14 24.08 -6.93
N VAL A 119 5.32 23.39 -6.14
CA VAL A 119 3.92 23.78 -5.90
C VAL A 119 3.83 25.11 -5.13
N ASP A 120 4.60 25.23 -4.04
CA ASP A 120 4.61 26.45 -3.23
C ASP A 120 5.10 27.69 -4.00
N PRO A 121 6.24 27.67 -4.72
CA PRO A 121 6.66 28.81 -5.53
C PRO A 121 5.72 29.09 -6.69
N TYR A 122 5.13 28.06 -7.32
CA TYR A 122 4.10 28.27 -8.34
C TYR A 122 2.92 29.08 -7.80
N ASN A 123 2.36 28.68 -6.65
CA ASN A 123 1.25 29.39 -6.02
C ASN A 123 1.63 30.85 -5.65
N LYS A 124 2.87 31.07 -5.19
CA LYS A 124 3.39 32.41 -4.94
C LYS A 124 3.47 33.26 -6.21
N ILE A 125 3.92 32.68 -7.33
CA ILE A 125 3.99 33.36 -8.62
C ILE A 125 2.59 33.73 -9.09
N VAL A 126 1.64 32.80 -9.08
CA VAL A 126 0.24 33.06 -9.49
C VAL A 126 -0.36 34.21 -8.68
N SER A 127 -0.19 34.20 -7.36
CA SER A 127 -0.67 35.27 -6.48
C SER A 127 -0.02 36.63 -6.80
N ARG A 128 1.31 36.66 -6.97
CA ARG A 128 2.04 37.89 -7.32
C ARG A 128 1.67 38.40 -8.71
N THR A 129 1.46 37.53 -9.70
CA THR A 129 1.01 37.91 -11.04
C THR A 129 -0.39 38.52 -11.00
N ALA A 130 -1.30 37.97 -10.21
CA ALA A 130 -2.62 38.55 -10.00
C ALA A 130 -2.54 39.94 -9.32
N GLN A 131 -1.66 40.10 -8.33
CA GLN A 131 -1.41 41.41 -7.71
C GLN A 131 -0.82 42.41 -8.71
N LEU A 132 0.15 41.99 -9.53
CA LEU A 132 0.75 42.83 -10.55
C LEU A 132 -0.28 43.28 -11.60
N ALA A 133 -1.17 42.39 -12.05
CA ALA A 133 -2.25 42.73 -12.97
C ALA A 133 -3.20 43.79 -12.38
N LYS A 134 -3.56 43.65 -11.09
CA LYS A 134 -4.36 44.66 -10.38
C LYS A 134 -3.64 46.00 -10.26
N LEU A 135 -2.34 45.99 -9.97
CA LEU A 135 -1.52 47.21 -9.92
C LEU A 135 -1.41 47.88 -11.29
N GLN A 136 -1.20 47.10 -12.35
CA GLN A 136 -1.18 47.61 -13.72
C GLN A 136 -2.51 48.26 -14.10
N ALA A 137 -3.64 47.61 -13.80
CA ALA A 137 -4.96 48.18 -14.00
C ALA A 137 -5.15 49.50 -13.23
N ALA A 138 -4.71 49.56 -11.96
CA ALA A 138 -4.76 50.78 -11.17
C ALA A 138 -3.86 51.90 -11.74
N CYS A 139 -2.64 51.57 -12.20
CA CYS A 139 -1.76 52.52 -12.87
C CYS A 139 -2.35 53.06 -14.17
N ASP A 140 -2.96 52.19 -14.98
CA ASP A 140 -3.61 52.60 -16.22
C ASP A 140 -4.83 53.49 -15.96
N LEU A 141 -5.60 53.18 -14.92
CA LEU A 141 -6.68 54.04 -14.44
C LEU A 141 -6.17 55.42 -14.06
N LEU A 142 -5.08 55.49 -13.27
CA LEU A 142 -4.46 56.76 -12.87
C LEU A 142 -3.96 57.57 -14.07
N ARG A 143 -3.27 56.94 -15.04
CA ARG A 143 -2.82 57.62 -16.27
C ARG A 143 -3.99 58.23 -17.05
N ARG A 144 -5.10 57.49 -17.14
CA ARG A 144 -6.34 57.96 -17.80
C ARG A 144 -6.95 59.13 -17.04
N ILE A 145 -7.04 59.07 -15.72
CA ILE A 145 -7.53 60.18 -14.89
C ILE A 145 -6.68 61.44 -15.12
N ILE A 146 -5.34 61.31 -15.09
CA ILE A 146 -4.43 62.45 -15.36
C ILE A 146 -4.69 63.04 -16.75
N ARG A 147 -4.87 62.19 -17.77
CA ARG A 147 -5.18 62.64 -19.14
C ARG A 147 -6.51 63.40 -19.20
N ILE A 148 -7.56 62.90 -18.56
CA ILE A 148 -8.86 63.56 -18.48
C ILE A 148 -8.73 64.91 -17.77
N LEU A 149 -8.06 64.96 -16.61
CA LEU A 149 -7.84 66.20 -15.86
C LEU A 149 -7.09 67.25 -16.70
N TYR A 150 -6.05 66.83 -17.42
CA TYR A 150 -5.30 67.72 -18.32
C TYR A 150 -6.18 68.28 -19.44
N LEU A 151 -6.93 67.41 -20.13
CA LEU A 151 -7.83 67.81 -21.23
C LEU A 151 -8.96 68.72 -20.73
N SER A 152 -9.55 68.42 -19.56
CA SER A 152 -10.56 69.28 -18.92
C SER A 152 -10.02 70.68 -18.62
N LYS A 153 -8.80 70.77 -18.06
CA LYS A 153 -8.16 72.06 -17.78
C LYS A 153 -7.85 72.83 -19.06
N ARG A 154 -7.38 72.15 -20.12
CA ARG A 154 -7.13 72.74 -21.45
C ARG A 154 -8.43 73.27 -22.06
N LEU A 155 -9.51 72.49 -22.00
CA LEU A 155 -10.83 72.86 -22.50
C LEU A 155 -11.36 74.11 -21.77
N GLN A 156 -11.25 74.15 -20.43
CA GLN A 156 -11.63 75.32 -19.64
C GLN A 156 -10.87 76.58 -20.08
N GLY A 157 -9.56 76.47 -20.33
CA GLY A 157 -8.76 77.59 -20.84
C GLY A 157 -9.18 78.04 -22.25
N GLN A 158 -9.52 77.11 -23.14
CA GLN A 158 -10.00 77.42 -24.49
C GLN A 158 -11.38 78.11 -24.46
N LEU A 159 -12.28 77.69 -23.57
CA LEU A 159 -13.59 78.33 -23.39
C LEU A 159 -13.48 79.76 -22.87
N GLN A 160 -12.49 80.05 -22.01
CA GLN A 160 -12.21 81.42 -21.53
C GLN A 160 -11.65 82.34 -22.64
N GLY A 161 -11.06 81.77 -23.69
CA GLY A 161 -10.57 82.50 -24.87
C GLY A 161 -11.68 83.04 -25.80
N GLY A 162 -12.95 82.75 -25.50
CA GLY A 162 -14.11 83.27 -26.23
C GLY A 162 -14.28 82.69 -27.64
N SER A 163 -15.00 83.41 -28.51
CA SER A 163 -15.44 82.94 -29.84
C SER A 163 -14.31 82.43 -30.75
N ARG A 164 -13.09 82.95 -30.57
CA ARG A 164 -11.93 82.63 -31.43
C ARG A 164 -11.34 81.23 -31.20
N GLU A 165 -11.64 80.59 -30.07
CA GLU A 165 -11.08 79.29 -29.67
C GLU A 165 -12.12 78.15 -29.69
N ILE A 166 -13.36 78.41 -30.13
CA ILE A 166 -14.48 77.45 -30.12
C ILE A 166 -14.13 76.16 -30.89
N THR A 167 -13.50 76.26 -32.06
CA THR A 167 -13.12 75.08 -32.85
C THR A 167 -12.10 74.21 -32.10
N LYS A 168 -11.16 74.82 -31.37
CA LYS A 168 -10.17 74.08 -30.57
C LYS A 168 -10.79 73.48 -29.31
N ALA A 169 -11.78 74.16 -28.72
CA ALA A 169 -12.57 73.62 -27.61
C ALA A 169 -13.39 72.39 -28.05
N ALA A 170 -14.02 72.44 -29.22
CA ALA A 170 -14.75 71.30 -29.79
C ALA A 170 -13.84 70.08 -30.01
N GLN A 171 -12.61 70.29 -30.52
CA GLN A 171 -11.62 69.22 -30.67
C GLN A 171 -11.21 68.62 -29.32
N SER A 172 -10.90 69.46 -28.31
CA SER A 172 -10.57 68.98 -26.96
C SER A 172 -11.73 68.21 -26.31
N LEU A 173 -12.97 68.58 -26.59
CA LEU A 173 -14.15 67.87 -26.10
C LEU A 173 -14.31 66.50 -26.76
N ASN A 174 -14.03 66.38 -28.06
CA ASN A 174 -14.03 65.09 -28.76
C ASN A 174 -12.97 64.14 -28.19
N GLU A 175 -11.74 64.62 -27.98
CA GLU A 175 -10.66 63.84 -27.35
C GLU A 175 -11.02 63.38 -25.92
N LEU A 176 -11.73 64.24 -25.16
CA LEU A 176 -12.22 63.89 -23.82
C LEU A 176 -13.33 62.82 -23.88
N GLY A 177 -14.23 62.93 -24.86
CA GLY A 177 -15.28 61.95 -25.13
C GLY A 177 -14.72 60.57 -25.45
N GLU A 178 -13.75 60.49 -26.36
CA GLU A 178 -13.06 59.22 -26.68
C GLU A 178 -12.37 58.61 -25.45
N SER A 179 -11.74 59.44 -24.63
CA SER A 179 -11.08 59.01 -23.38
C SER A 179 -12.10 58.44 -22.37
N ALA A 180 -13.29 59.03 -22.28
CA ALA A 180 -14.37 58.60 -21.38
C ALA A 180 -15.08 57.33 -21.88
N TRP A 181 -15.27 57.18 -23.20
CA TRP A 181 -15.79 55.93 -23.78
C TRP A 181 -14.85 54.74 -23.53
N LEU A 182 -13.54 54.93 -23.67
CA LEU A 182 -12.55 53.91 -23.34
C LEU A 182 -12.52 53.56 -21.84
N PHE A 183 -12.91 54.48 -20.95
CA PHE A 183 -13.07 54.23 -19.52
C PHE A 183 -14.24 53.28 -19.24
N GLY A 184 -15.40 53.50 -19.88
CA GLY A 184 -16.57 52.62 -19.76
C GLY A 184 -16.34 51.20 -20.28
N ILE A 185 -15.55 51.06 -21.35
CA ILE A 185 -15.21 49.74 -21.92
C ILE A 185 -14.22 48.98 -21.03
N CYS A 186 -13.20 49.64 -20.47
CA CYS A 186 -12.21 48.96 -19.62
C CYS A 186 -12.76 48.58 -18.24
N ILE A 187 -13.74 49.28 -17.69
CA ILE A 187 -14.40 48.88 -16.43
C ILE A 187 -15.30 47.65 -16.63
N ASN A 188 -15.96 47.51 -17.78
CA ASN A 188 -16.84 46.36 -18.05
C ASN A 188 -16.10 45.07 -18.44
N ASN A 189 -14.79 45.13 -18.72
CA ASN A 189 -13.98 43.98 -19.14
C ASN A 189 -13.11 43.40 -18.01
N PHE A 190 -13.30 43.86 -16.78
CA PHE A 190 -12.59 43.40 -15.58
C PHE A 190 -13.61 43.03 -14.49
#